data_AF-H3B1X4-F1
#
_entry.id   AF-H3B1X4-F1
#
_cell.length_a   1.000
_cell.length_b   1.000
_cell.length_c   1.000
_cell.angle_alpha   90.00
_cell.angle_beta   90.00
_cell.angle_gamma   90.00
#
_symmetry.space_group_name_H-M   'P 1'
#
loop_
_entity.id
_entity.type
_entity.pdbx_description
1 polymer ?
#
loop_
_entity_poly.entity_id
_entity_poly.type
_entity_poly.pdbx_seq_one_letter_code
_entity_poly.pdbx_strand_id
1 'polypeptide(L)'
;FVTTTMTDAEEDGAEHFPAEDYAAEAMAADMDPWLVFDARKTPRAEFEDWLETNRPSRVCRYGDPTRDLGPVGWVAVYGPDLFPTQGDVEGLQEDWEQLQTSQRPINFETIKELALNHQVLAGKWLMHLETGFKVDHAWRGIACSILEGKMTQAKVSPYCPDAKGKHVICVYNNDFTNEEEVMDLDAAIRATGVKCPLFYKPDVYTYLGIYRNNCWRLCPTIYESKFNLECIPRRSRILNKVTNSEVT
;
A
#
# COMPACT_ATOMS: atom_id res chain seq x y z
N PHE A 1 -40.93 -31.25 -7.99
CA PHE A 1 -39.80 -30.70 -7.21
C PHE A 1 -38.53 -30.92 -8.00
N VAL A 2 -38.17 -29.95 -8.84
CA VAL A 2 -36.91 -29.91 -9.58
C VAL A 2 -36.09 -28.82 -8.93
N THR A 3 -35.02 -29.22 -8.24
CA THR A 3 -34.10 -28.31 -7.57
C THR A 3 -33.03 -27.92 -8.58
N THR A 4 -33.21 -26.76 -9.24
CA THR A 4 -32.15 -26.13 -10.01
C THR A 4 -31.22 -25.42 -9.03
N THR A 5 -30.00 -25.93 -8.90
CA THR A 5 -28.89 -25.26 -8.25
C THR A 5 -28.44 -24.09 -9.13
N MET A 6 -28.79 -22.87 -8.74
CA MET A 6 -28.13 -21.66 -9.24
C MET A 6 -26.82 -21.50 -8.48
N THR A 7 -25.72 -21.73 -9.19
CA THR A 7 -24.40 -21.26 -8.79
C THR A 7 -24.30 -19.80 -9.20
N ASP A 8 -24.53 -18.88 -8.26
CA ASP A 8 -24.20 -17.46 -8.44
C ASP A 8 -22.68 -17.33 -8.40
N ALA A 9 -22.07 -17.37 -9.59
CA ALA A 9 -20.73 -16.84 -9.81
C ALA A 9 -20.89 -15.33 -10.01
N GLU A 10 -20.66 -14.55 -8.95
CA GLU A 10 -20.43 -13.12 -9.07
C GLU A 10 -19.08 -12.91 -9.78
N GLU A 11 -19.12 -12.75 -11.11
CA GLU A 11 -18.02 -12.23 -11.90
C GLU A 11 -17.74 -10.78 -11.50
N ASP A 12 -16.67 -10.59 -10.73
CA ASP A 12 -16.09 -9.28 -10.40
C ASP A 12 -15.60 -8.61 -11.69
N GLY A 13 -16.40 -7.65 -12.21
CA GLY A 13 -16.13 -6.83 -13.39
C GLY A 13 -14.96 -5.85 -13.22
N ALA A 14 -13.79 -6.36 -12.87
CA ALA A 14 -12.55 -5.61 -12.87
C ALA A 14 -12.08 -5.44 -14.33
N GLU A 15 -12.16 -4.21 -14.83
CA GLU A 15 -11.51 -3.82 -16.09
C GLU A 15 -10.05 -4.28 -16.07
N HIS A 16 -9.66 -5.00 -17.11
CA HIS A 16 -8.37 -5.68 -17.17
C HIS A 16 -7.32 -4.73 -17.73
N PHE A 17 -6.76 -3.87 -16.88
CA PHE A 17 -5.67 -2.99 -17.26
C PHE A 17 -4.32 -3.76 -17.30
N PRO A 18 -3.45 -3.49 -18.28
CA PRO A 18 -2.07 -3.98 -18.27
C PRO A 18 -1.28 -3.43 -17.08
N ALA A 19 -0.22 -4.12 -16.68
CA ALA A 19 0.65 -3.70 -15.59
C ALA A 19 1.27 -2.30 -15.81
N GLU A 20 1.51 -1.94 -17.07
CA GLU A 20 2.08 -0.66 -17.50
C GLU A 20 1.17 0.52 -17.15
N ASP A 21 -0.15 0.37 -17.28
CA ASP A 21 -1.12 1.43 -16.93
C ASP A 21 -1.10 1.69 -15.42
N TYR A 22 -1.05 0.64 -14.60
CA TYR A 22 -0.90 0.78 -13.15
C TYR A 22 0.43 1.43 -12.75
N ALA A 23 1.52 1.11 -13.47
CA ALA A 23 2.81 1.73 -13.25
C ALA A 23 2.78 3.22 -13.63
N ALA A 24 2.17 3.56 -14.77
CA ALA A 24 2.02 4.93 -15.24
C ALA A 24 1.17 5.77 -14.27
N GLU A 25 0.07 5.23 -13.77
CA GLU A 25 -0.78 5.91 -12.78
C GLU A 25 -0.02 6.16 -11.47
N ALA A 26 0.72 5.16 -10.98
CA ALA A 26 1.54 5.32 -9.78
C ALA A 26 2.63 6.39 -9.96
N MET A 27 3.32 6.40 -11.10
CA MET A 27 4.32 7.43 -11.42
C MET A 27 3.69 8.82 -11.54
N ALA A 28 2.53 8.94 -12.18
CA ALA A 28 1.82 10.22 -12.30
C ALA A 28 1.40 10.76 -10.92
N ALA A 29 0.94 9.91 -10.01
CA ALA A 29 0.63 10.31 -8.64
C ALA A 29 1.88 10.74 -7.86
N ASP A 30 3.04 10.12 -8.09
CA ASP A 30 4.28 10.48 -7.41
C ASP A 30 4.93 11.76 -7.99
N MET A 31 4.60 12.16 -9.23
CA MET A 31 5.07 13.41 -9.85
C MET A 31 4.29 14.67 -9.42
N ASP A 32 3.04 14.51 -8.98
CA ASP A 32 2.23 15.63 -8.49
C ASP A 32 2.57 16.00 -7.03
N PRO A 33 2.29 17.23 -6.58
CA PRO A 33 2.53 17.65 -5.19
C PRO A 33 1.80 16.77 -4.16
N TRP A 34 2.42 16.55 -3.00
CA TRP A 34 1.82 15.80 -1.90
C TRP A 34 1.39 16.74 -0.77
N LEU A 35 0.27 16.42 -0.13
CA LEU A 35 -0.10 17.00 1.16
C LEU A 35 0.57 16.19 2.27
N VAL A 36 1.58 16.76 2.91
CA VAL A 36 2.41 16.04 3.88
C VAL A 36 2.29 16.67 5.26
N PHE A 37 2.01 15.85 6.28
CA PHE A 37 2.30 16.18 7.67
C PHE A 37 3.60 15.48 8.09
N ASP A 38 4.66 16.24 8.31
CA ASP A 38 5.95 15.71 8.75
C ASP A 38 6.15 16.01 10.24
N ALA A 39 5.94 15.03 11.11
CA ALA A 39 6.05 15.20 12.57
C ALA A 39 7.45 15.59 13.05
N ARG A 40 8.47 15.50 12.19
CA ARG A 40 9.84 15.95 12.45
C ARG A 40 10.00 17.46 12.21
N LYS A 41 9.07 18.09 11.49
CA LYS A 41 9.14 19.49 11.04
C LYS A 41 7.95 20.33 11.49
N THR A 42 6.77 19.72 11.64
CA THR A 42 5.52 20.40 11.95
C THR A 42 5.14 20.15 13.42
N PRO A 43 4.75 21.19 14.18
CA PRO A 43 4.32 21.03 15.57
C PRO A 43 3.15 20.06 15.71
N ARG A 44 3.22 19.17 16.71
CA ARG A 44 2.16 18.19 17.01
C ARG A 44 0.78 18.84 17.22
N ALA A 45 0.74 20.06 17.75
CA ALA A 45 -0.51 20.78 18.02
C ALA A 45 -1.33 21.09 16.75
N GLU A 46 -0.69 21.17 15.58
CA GLU A 46 -1.34 21.46 14.29
C GLU A 46 -1.94 20.19 13.64
N PHE A 47 -1.63 19.01 14.17
CA PHE A 47 -1.97 17.73 13.54
C PHE A 47 -3.48 17.53 13.37
N GLU A 48 -4.27 17.86 14.39
CA GLU A 48 -5.72 17.65 14.38
C GLU A 48 -6.39 18.51 13.31
N ASP A 49 -6.05 19.80 13.26
CA ASP A 49 -6.57 20.74 12.27
C ASP A 49 -6.14 20.35 10.85
N TRP A 50 -4.88 19.90 10.69
CA TRP A 50 -4.38 19.41 9.41
C TRP A 50 -5.16 18.17 8.94
N LEU A 51 -5.40 17.21 9.83
CA LEU A 51 -6.08 15.96 9.49
C LEU A 51 -7.55 16.19 9.12
N GLU A 52 -8.21 17.11 9.81
CA GLU A 52 -9.58 17.54 9.53
C GLU A 52 -9.70 18.26 8.18
N THR A 53 -8.70 19.09 7.85
CA THR A 53 -8.64 19.86 6.60
C THR A 53 -8.30 18.96 5.39
N ASN A 54 -7.52 17.90 5.61
CA ASN A 54 -6.96 17.05 4.55
C ASN A 54 -7.50 15.62 4.58
N ARG A 55 -8.80 15.47 4.89
CA ARG A 55 -9.49 14.18 4.84
C ARG A 55 -9.41 13.58 3.43
N PRO A 56 -9.00 12.31 3.27
CA PRO A 56 -8.82 11.69 1.96
C PRO A 56 -10.11 11.65 1.14
N SER A 57 -11.28 11.53 1.79
CA SER A 57 -12.57 11.57 1.09
C SER A 57 -12.92 12.92 0.46
N ARG A 58 -12.20 13.99 0.82
CA ARG A 58 -12.46 15.38 0.37
C ARG A 58 -11.33 15.97 -0.46
N VAL A 59 -10.08 15.57 -0.22
CA VAL A 59 -8.94 16.00 -1.04
C VAL A 59 -9.10 15.38 -2.43
N CYS A 60 -9.23 16.21 -3.46
CA CYS A 60 -9.43 15.76 -4.84
C CYS A 60 -8.09 15.59 -5.57
N ARG A 61 -7.94 14.49 -6.33
CA ARG A 61 -6.78 14.17 -7.17
C ARG A 61 -6.42 15.30 -8.12
N TYR A 62 -7.43 15.96 -8.68
CA TYR A 62 -7.27 17.02 -9.69
C TYR A 62 -7.26 18.43 -9.08
N GLY A 63 -7.28 18.54 -7.76
CA GLY A 63 -7.31 19.81 -7.03
C GLY A 63 -8.70 20.30 -6.66
N ASP A 64 -8.72 21.39 -5.90
CA ASP A 64 -9.92 22.05 -5.40
C ASP A 64 -9.79 23.57 -5.59
N PRO A 65 -10.50 24.14 -6.59
CA PRO A 65 -10.47 25.58 -6.85
C PRO A 65 -10.96 26.43 -5.67
N THR A 66 -11.81 25.88 -4.80
CA THR A 66 -12.33 26.62 -3.63
C THR A 66 -11.27 26.79 -2.54
N ARG A 67 -10.22 25.98 -2.57
CA ARG A 67 -9.10 25.98 -1.62
C ARG A 67 -7.79 26.46 -2.24
N ASP A 68 -7.82 26.93 -3.50
CA ASP A 68 -6.62 27.25 -4.29
C ASP A 68 -5.59 26.09 -4.29
N LEU A 69 -6.11 24.86 -4.34
CA LEU A 69 -5.30 23.64 -4.26
C LEU A 69 -5.18 23.02 -5.66
N GLY A 70 -3.96 22.89 -6.16
CA GLY A 70 -3.66 22.17 -7.40
C GLY A 70 -3.83 20.65 -7.28
N PRO A 71 -3.43 19.88 -8.32
CA PRO A 71 -3.42 18.43 -8.26
C PRO A 71 -2.66 17.91 -7.05
N VAL A 72 -3.21 16.88 -6.41
CA VAL A 72 -2.58 16.21 -5.27
C VAL A 72 -2.29 14.78 -5.67
N GLY A 73 -1.04 14.36 -5.55
CA GLY A 73 -0.62 12.99 -5.76
C GLY A 73 -1.03 12.09 -4.60
N TRP A 74 -0.63 12.48 -3.39
CA TRP A 74 -0.85 11.74 -2.15
C TRP A 74 -1.09 12.66 -0.96
N VAL A 75 -1.84 12.13 0.02
CA VAL A 75 -1.85 12.67 1.39
C VAL A 75 -0.98 11.75 2.26
N ALA A 76 0.01 12.28 2.95
CA ALA A 76 1.01 11.49 3.66
C ALA A 76 1.29 12.01 5.09
N VAL A 77 1.63 11.09 5.98
CA VAL A 77 2.06 11.39 7.35
C VAL A 77 3.39 10.70 7.61
N TYR A 78 4.37 11.47 8.09
CA TYR A 78 5.67 10.98 8.50
C TYR A 78 5.80 11.12 10.01
N GLY A 79 6.12 10.01 10.67
CA GLY A 79 6.33 9.93 12.11
C GLY A 79 7.67 10.52 12.56
N PRO A 80 7.85 10.73 13.87
CA PRO A 80 9.09 11.27 14.44
C PRO A 80 10.30 10.36 14.18
N ASP A 81 10.07 9.04 14.15
CA ASP A 81 11.10 8.01 13.97
C ASP A 81 11.33 7.63 12.50
N LEU A 82 10.82 8.43 11.54
CA LEU A 82 11.05 8.17 10.13
C LEU A 82 12.51 8.52 9.76
N PHE A 83 13.26 7.50 9.36
CA PHE A 83 14.57 7.63 8.72
C PHE A 83 14.46 7.18 7.27
N PRO A 84 14.89 8.01 6.30
CA PRO A 84 14.86 7.61 4.89
C PRO A 84 15.87 6.48 4.66
N THR A 85 15.39 5.32 4.21
CA THR A 85 16.23 4.27 3.65
C THR A 85 16.60 4.67 2.22
N GLN A 86 17.90 4.84 1.96
CA GLN A 86 18.42 5.06 0.60
C GLN A 86 18.93 3.74 0.05
N GLY A 87 18.08 3.05 -0.71
CA GLY A 87 18.49 1.96 -1.59
C GLY A 87 18.95 2.48 -2.95
N ASP A 88 19.75 1.69 -3.65
CA ASP A 88 20.23 1.95 -5.01
C ASP A 88 19.16 1.54 -6.04
N VAL A 89 18.17 2.41 -6.24
CA VAL A 89 17.07 2.15 -7.19
C VAL A 89 17.56 2.14 -8.63
N GLU A 90 18.56 2.95 -8.97
CA GLU A 90 19.13 3.02 -10.33
C GLU A 90 19.83 1.71 -10.69
N GLY A 91 20.76 1.24 -9.84
CA GLY A 91 21.42 -0.05 -10.06
C GLY A 91 20.44 -1.22 -10.04
N LEU A 92 19.40 -1.18 -9.19
CA LEU A 92 18.33 -2.17 -9.20
C LEU A 92 17.65 -2.28 -10.58
N GLN A 93 17.37 -1.15 -11.23
CA GLN A 93 16.74 -1.11 -12.53
C GLN A 93 17.68 -1.61 -13.64
N GLU A 94 18.98 -1.26 -13.57
CA GLU A 94 19.99 -1.78 -14.51
C GLU A 94 20.13 -3.31 -14.41
N ASP A 95 20.25 -3.85 -13.20
CA ASP A 95 20.37 -5.31 -12.99
C ASP A 95 19.07 -6.04 -13.34
N TRP A 96 17.92 -5.38 -13.20
CA TRP A 96 16.64 -5.90 -13.67
C TRP A 96 16.56 -6.02 -15.20
N GLU A 97 17.05 -5.03 -15.94
CA GLU A 97 17.15 -5.11 -17.42
C GLU A 97 18.08 -6.25 -17.86
N GLN A 98 19.21 -6.41 -17.16
CA GLN A 98 20.11 -7.54 -17.40
C GLN A 98 19.43 -8.88 -17.10
N LEU A 99 18.70 -8.99 -15.98
CA LEU A 99 17.99 -10.22 -15.62
C LEU A 99 16.99 -10.63 -16.70
N GLN A 100 16.23 -9.69 -17.24
CA GLN A 100 15.26 -9.92 -18.32
C GLN A 100 15.90 -10.47 -19.61
N THR A 101 17.16 -10.14 -19.89
CA THR A 101 17.89 -10.63 -21.07
C THR A 101 18.74 -11.88 -20.80
N SER A 102 19.00 -12.20 -19.53
CA SER A 102 19.93 -13.26 -19.10
C SER A 102 19.40 -14.71 -19.22
N GLN A 103 18.16 -14.92 -19.68
CA GLN A 103 17.44 -16.20 -19.68
C GLN A 103 17.24 -16.86 -18.29
N ARG A 104 17.72 -16.23 -17.20
CA ARG A 104 17.45 -16.69 -15.84
C ARG A 104 15.94 -16.60 -15.54
N PRO A 105 15.41 -17.46 -14.65
CA PRO A 105 14.00 -17.39 -14.28
C PRO A 105 13.70 -16.09 -13.53
N ILE A 106 12.60 -15.43 -13.92
CA ILE A 106 12.04 -14.28 -13.19
C ILE A 106 11.01 -14.80 -12.20
N ASN A 107 11.37 -14.78 -10.92
CA ASN A 107 10.53 -15.24 -9.82
C ASN A 107 10.83 -14.41 -8.54
N PHE A 108 10.12 -14.71 -7.46
CA PHE A 108 10.30 -13.97 -6.21
C PHE A 108 11.74 -14.03 -5.68
N GLU A 109 12.41 -15.19 -5.74
CA GLU A 109 13.76 -15.33 -5.21
C GLU A 109 14.76 -14.48 -6.00
N THR A 110 14.69 -14.49 -7.34
CA THR A 110 15.60 -13.67 -8.15
C THR A 110 15.35 -12.17 -7.97
N ILE A 111 14.09 -11.75 -7.76
CA ILE A 111 13.78 -10.35 -7.46
C ILE A 111 14.20 -9.97 -6.04
N LYS A 112 14.06 -10.88 -5.07
CA LYS A 112 14.53 -10.69 -3.69
C LYS A 112 16.05 -10.56 -3.64
N GLU A 113 16.79 -11.36 -4.41
CA GLU A 113 18.25 -11.22 -4.59
C GLU A 113 18.61 -9.81 -5.07
N LEU A 114 17.93 -9.29 -6.11
CA LEU A 114 18.16 -7.93 -6.58
C LEU A 114 17.87 -6.89 -5.49
N ALA A 115 16.75 -7.01 -4.78
CA ALA A 115 16.41 -6.11 -3.69
C ALA A 115 17.48 -6.07 -2.58
N LEU A 116 18.02 -7.23 -2.22
CA LEU A 116 19.10 -7.36 -1.23
C LEU A 116 20.41 -6.73 -1.72
N ASN A 117 20.79 -6.97 -2.97
CA ASN A 117 22.01 -6.44 -3.56
C ASN A 117 22.02 -4.90 -3.60
N HIS A 118 20.85 -4.30 -3.86
CA HIS A 118 20.71 -2.85 -3.98
C HIS A 118 20.12 -2.16 -2.75
N GLN A 119 19.91 -2.88 -1.64
CA GLN A 119 19.33 -2.33 -0.40
C GLN A 119 17.95 -1.66 -0.60
N VAL A 120 17.16 -2.17 -1.55
CA VAL A 120 15.78 -1.71 -1.82
C VAL A 120 14.81 -2.63 -1.05
N LEU A 121 14.82 -2.49 0.28
CA LEU A 121 14.17 -3.43 1.20
C LEU A 121 12.84 -2.96 1.77
N ALA A 122 12.45 -1.71 1.54
CA ALA A 122 11.17 -1.22 2.04
C ALA A 122 9.99 -2.00 1.44
N GLY A 123 8.88 -2.00 2.15
CA GLY A 123 7.62 -2.57 1.66
C GLY A 123 6.43 -1.97 2.37
N LYS A 124 5.23 -2.33 1.90
CA LYS A 124 4.01 -1.71 2.40
C LYS A 124 2.82 -2.66 2.47
N TRP A 125 2.02 -2.52 3.53
CA TRP A 125 0.66 -3.03 3.57
C TRP A 125 -0.28 -2.08 2.83
N LEU A 126 -1.06 -2.63 1.90
CA LEU A 126 -2.08 -1.98 1.10
C LEU A 126 -3.47 -2.34 1.63
N MET A 127 -4.34 -1.35 1.78
CA MET A 127 -5.76 -1.57 2.08
C MET A 127 -6.65 -0.67 1.22
N HIS A 128 -7.73 -1.25 0.71
CA HIS A 128 -8.68 -0.55 -0.15
C HIS A 128 -9.98 -0.29 0.61
N LEU A 129 -10.40 0.97 0.64
CA LEU A 129 -11.58 1.42 1.38
C LEU A 129 -12.46 2.28 0.47
N GLU A 130 -13.77 2.10 0.58
CA GLU A 130 -14.74 2.95 -0.10
C GLU A 130 -14.62 4.41 0.40
N THR A 131 -14.80 5.36 -0.52
CA THR A 131 -14.84 6.79 -0.24
C THR A 131 -15.91 7.11 0.80
N GLY A 132 -15.59 8.04 1.71
CA GLY A 132 -16.47 8.50 2.78
C GLY A 132 -15.92 8.21 4.17
N PHE A 133 -16.81 8.04 5.15
CA PHE A 133 -16.40 8.00 6.57
C PHE A 133 -15.46 6.84 6.94
N LYS A 134 -15.52 5.71 6.22
CA LYS A 134 -14.68 4.53 6.52
C LYS A 134 -13.20 4.80 6.22
N VAL A 135 -12.89 5.38 5.04
CA VAL A 135 -11.51 5.75 4.71
C VAL A 135 -11.00 6.84 5.63
N ASP A 136 -11.81 7.86 5.94
CA ASP A 136 -11.39 8.95 6.84
C ASP A 136 -11.09 8.44 8.24
N HIS A 137 -11.94 7.55 8.78
CA HIS A 137 -11.73 6.97 10.11
C HIS A 137 -10.49 6.05 10.15
N ALA A 138 -10.30 5.20 9.14
CA ALA A 138 -9.11 4.34 9.05
C ALA A 138 -7.83 5.18 8.93
N TRP A 139 -7.84 6.19 8.04
CA TRP A 139 -6.74 7.11 7.86
C TRP A 139 -6.40 7.86 9.15
N ARG A 140 -7.41 8.39 9.85
CA ARG A 140 -7.22 9.03 11.16
C ARG A 140 -6.54 8.10 12.16
N GLY A 141 -7.02 6.86 12.31
CA GLY A 141 -6.42 5.89 13.22
C GLY A 141 -4.95 5.60 12.90
N ILE A 142 -4.63 5.41 11.62
CA ILE A 142 -3.26 5.17 11.14
C ILE A 142 -2.37 6.40 11.39
N ALA A 143 -2.84 7.59 10.98
CA ALA A 143 -2.10 8.84 11.14
C ALA A 143 -1.81 9.17 12.61
N CYS A 144 -2.79 9.00 13.51
CA CYS A 144 -2.59 9.15 14.95
C CYS A 144 -1.55 8.16 15.49
N SER A 145 -1.63 6.90 15.07
CA SER A 145 -0.69 5.85 15.51
C SER A 145 0.75 6.12 15.03
N ILE A 146 0.92 6.68 13.83
CA ILE A 146 2.22 7.17 13.34
C ILE A 146 2.76 8.31 14.20
N LEU A 147 1.90 9.27 14.55
CA LEU A 147 2.28 10.40 15.41
C LEU A 147 2.65 9.96 16.84
N GLU A 148 2.14 8.81 17.28
CA GLU A 148 2.50 8.16 18.54
C GLU A 148 3.79 7.32 18.47
N GLY A 149 4.44 7.25 17.30
CA GLY A 149 5.68 6.48 17.12
C GLY A 149 5.47 4.97 17.01
N LYS A 150 4.22 4.50 16.79
CA LYS A 150 3.92 3.07 16.63
C LYS A 150 4.14 2.57 15.20
N MET A 151 4.18 3.49 14.24
CA MET A 151 4.43 3.25 12.82
C MET A 151 5.22 4.46 12.28
N THR A 152 5.97 4.27 11.20
CA THR A 152 6.91 5.31 10.72
C THR A 152 6.32 6.21 9.64
N GLN A 153 5.58 5.65 8.68
CA GLN A 153 4.97 6.43 7.61
C GLN A 153 3.76 5.74 6.95
N ALA A 154 2.85 6.55 6.42
CA ALA A 154 1.78 6.10 5.55
C ALA A 154 1.39 7.17 4.53
N LYS A 155 0.80 6.72 3.43
CA LYS A 155 0.14 7.58 2.43
C LYS A 155 -1.23 7.04 2.06
N VAL A 156 -2.16 7.93 1.75
CA VAL A 156 -3.51 7.61 1.27
C VAL A 156 -3.79 8.36 -0.03
N SER A 157 -4.43 7.68 -0.98
CA SER A 157 -4.80 8.29 -2.24
C SER A 157 -5.89 9.35 -2.01
N PRO A 158 -5.84 10.49 -2.70
CA PRO A 158 -6.94 11.45 -2.70
C PRO A 158 -8.18 10.84 -3.37
N TYR A 159 -9.32 11.51 -3.22
CA TYR A 159 -10.53 11.20 -3.96
C TYR A 159 -10.31 11.45 -5.46
N CYS A 160 -10.63 10.45 -6.27
CA CYS A 160 -10.62 10.55 -7.73
C CYS A 160 -12.05 10.28 -8.24
N PRO A 161 -12.69 11.25 -8.90
CA PRO A 161 -14.03 11.07 -9.48
C PRO A 161 -14.11 9.94 -10.50
N ASP A 162 -13.02 9.69 -11.22
CA ASP A 162 -12.94 8.67 -12.28
C ASP A 162 -12.60 7.28 -11.73
N ALA A 163 -12.10 7.21 -10.49
CA ALA A 163 -11.90 5.94 -9.82
C ALA A 163 -13.24 5.39 -9.32
N LYS A 164 -13.35 4.06 -9.19
CA LYS A 164 -14.55 3.33 -8.71
C LYS A 164 -14.88 3.57 -7.22
N GLY A 165 -14.73 4.80 -6.73
CA GLY A 165 -15.07 5.21 -5.36
C GLY A 165 -14.20 4.57 -4.28
N LYS A 166 -12.98 4.12 -4.61
CA LYS A 166 -12.06 3.47 -3.67
C LYS A 166 -10.79 4.29 -3.49
N HIS A 167 -10.30 4.27 -2.26
CA HIS A 167 -8.99 4.77 -1.87
C HIS A 167 -8.07 3.61 -1.54
N VAL A 168 -6.77 3.82 -1.74
CA VAL A 168 -5.73 2.95 -1.19
C VAL A 168 -4.99 3.67 -0.06
N ILE A 169 -4.84 3.00 1.08
CA ILE A 169 -3.91 3.42 2.14
C ILE A 169 -2.71 2.46 2.10
N CYS A 170 -1.52 3.03 2.09
CA CYS A 170 -0.24 2.34 2.12
C CYS A 170 0.47 2.66 3.44
N VAL A 171 0.81 1.65 4.23
CA VAL A 171 1.57 1.79 5.48
C VAL A 171 2.87 1.02 5.34
N TYR A 172 4.00 1.63 5.70
CA TYR A 172 5.32 1.11 5.35
C TYR A 172 6.09 0.55 6.55
N ASN A 173 6.96 -0.41 6.23
CA ASN A 173 8.08 -0.83 7.06
C ASN A 173 9.38 -0.82 6.23
N ASN A 174 10.52 -0.99 6.89
CA ASN A 174 11.84 -0.77 6.31
C ASN A 174 12.40 -2.01 5.60
N ASP A 175 12.09 -3.21 6.06
CA ASP A 175 12.59 -4.46 5.48
C ASP A 175 11.48 -5.50 5.25
N PHE A 176 11.13 -5.77 3.99
CA PHE A 176 10.15 -6.78 3.63
C PHE A 176 10.63 -8.22 3.84
N THR A 177 11.94 -8.42 3.99
CA THR A 177 12.54 -9.72 4.25
C THR A 177 12.52 -10.08 5.74
N ASN A 178 12.32 -9.09 6.61
CA ASN A 178 12.08 -9.29 8.03
C ASN A 178 10.59 -9.61 8.28
N GLU A 179 10.28 -10.91 8.40
CA GLU A 179 8.90 -11.36 8.61
C GLU A 179 8.27 -10.79 9.90
N GLU A 180 9.04 -10.68 10.98
CA GLU A 180 8.56 -10.12 12.25
C GLU A 180 8.12 -8.66 12.08
N GLU A 181 8.92 -7.84 11.39
CA GLU A 181 8.59 -6.44 11.10
C GLU A 181 7.30 -6.31 10.26
N VAL A 182 7.09 -7.22 9.31
CA VAL A 182 5.87 -7.26 8.48
C VAL A 182 4.64 -7.61 9.32
N MET A 183 4.76 -8.56 10.25
CA MET A 183 3.66 -8.99 11.12
C MET A 183 3.34 -7.94 12.20
N ASP A 184 4.36 -7.32 12.78
CA ASP A 184 4.20 -6.23 13.74
C ASP A 184 3.47 -5.05 13.11
N LEU A 185 3.77 -4.74 11.83
CA LEU A 185 3.06 -3.71 11.10
C LEU A 185 1.58 -4.07 10.86
N ASP A 186 1.24 -5.33 10.55
CA ASP A 186 -0.16 -5.78 10.48
C ASP A 186 -0.85 -5.55 11.82
N ALA A 187 -0.25 -6.01 12.92
CA ALA A 187 -0.80 -5.88 14.26
C ALA A 187 -1.02 -4.41 14.64
N ALA A 188 -0.07 -3.53 14.33
CA ALA A 188 -0.19 -2.09 14.54
C ALA A 188 -1.35 -1.49 13.72
N ILE A 189 -1.54 -1.89 12.46
CA ILE A 189 -2.68 -1.49 11.64
C ILE A 189 -3.99 -1.99 12.25
N ARG A 190 -4.07 -3.26 12.66
CA ARG A 190 -5.29 -3.83 13.29
C ARG A 190 -5.67 -3.13 14.59
N ALA A 191 -4.69 -2.70 15.38
CA ALA A 191 -4.90 -1.95 16.62
C ALA A 191 -5.61 -0.60 16.39
N THR A 192 -5.55 -0.04 15.17
CA THR A 192 -6.29 1.18 14.80
C THR A 192 -7.78 0.93 14.48
N GLY A 193 -8.21 -0.34 14.48
CA GLY A 193 -9.58 -0.75 14.17
C GLY A 193 -9.81 -1.17 12.71
N VAL A 194 -8.78 -1.21 11.87
CA VAL A 194 -8.85 -1.64 10.47
C VAL A 194 -9.07 -3.15 10.37
N LYS A 195 -10.16 -3.55 9.71
CA LYS A 195 -10.57 -4.97 9.58
C LYS A 195 -10.70 -5.45 8.14
N CYS A 196 -10.55 -4.56 7.15
CA CYS A 196 -10.54 -4.97 5.73
C CYS A 196 -9.32 -5.85 5.43
N PRO A 197 -9.33 -6.61 4.32
CA PRO A 197 -8.16 -7.33 3.85
C PRO A 197 -6.98 -6.38 3.65
N LEU A 198 -5.79 -6.83 4.05
CA LEU A 198 -4.53 -6.14 3.75
C LEU A 198 -3.71 -7.00 2.78
N PHE A 199 -2.98 -6.34 1.88
CA PHE A 199 -2.09 -7.02 0.95
C PHE A 199 -0.70 -6.38 1.00
N TYR A 200 0.34 -7.19 1.17
CA TYR A 200 1.69 -6.67 1.33
C TYR A 200 2.43 -6.66 -0.01
N LYS A 201 2.93 -5.49 -0.43
CA LYS A 201 3.72 -5.31 -1.66
C LYS A 201 5.14 -4.80 -1.30
N PRO A 202 6.21 -5.53 -1.67
CA PRO A 202 7.58 -5.02 -1.58
C PRO A 202 7.79 -3.82 -2.52
N ASP A 203 8.60 -2.84 -2.11
CA ASP A 203 8.87 -1.67 -2.94
C ASP A 203 9.66 -2.03 -4.21
N VAL A 204 10.50 -3.06 -4.16
CA VAL A 204 11.15 -3.61 -5.36
C VAL A 204 10.14 -3.93 -6.47
N TYR A 205 8.96 -4.48 -6.16
CA TYR A 205 7.92 -4.72 -7.18
C TYR A 205 7.35 -3.42 -7.77
N THR A 206 7.35 -2.34 -6.99
CA THR A 206 6.90 -1.03 -7.48
C THR A 206 7.95 -0.44 -8.42
N TYR A 207 9.22 -0.42 -8.02
CA TYR A 207 10.32 0.11 -8.84
C TYR A 207 10.58 -0.67 -10.13
N LEU A 208 10.31 -1.98 -10.13
CA LEU A 208 10.46 -2.85 -11.30
C LEU A 208 9.18 -2.93 -12.18
N GLY A 209 8.14 -2.15 -11.89
CA GLY A 209 6.90 -2.15 -12.69
C GLY A 209 6.07 -3.43 -12.56
N ILE A 210 6.25 -4.21 -11.49
CA ILE A 210 5.52 -5.45 -11.25
C ILE A 210 4.17 -5.12 -10.58
N TYR A 211 3.15 -5.00 -11.41
CA TYR A 211 1.76 -4.80 -11.02
C TYR A 211 0.89 -6.01 -11.39
N ARG A 212 -0.42 -5.91 -11.17
CA ARG A 212 -1.37 -6.92 -11.62
C ARG A 212 -1.25 -7.07 -13.15
N ASN A 213 -1.44 -8.29 -13.66
CA ASN A 213 -1.39 -8.60 -15.10
C ASN A 213 -0.01 -8.34 -15.75
N ASN A 214 1.09 -8.44 -14.98
CA ASN A 214 2.44 -8.41 -15.55
C ASN A 214 2.72 -9.65 -16.41
N CYS A 215 3.65 -9.51 -17.36
CA CYS A 215 3.98 -10.56 -18.33
C CYS A 215 4.63 -11.80 -17.70
N TRP A 216 5.19 -11.69 -16.49
CA TRP A 216 5.80 -12.80 -15.73
C TRP A 216 4.78 -13.59 -14.89
N ARG A 217 3.51 -13.18 -14.87
CA ARG A 217 2.43 -13.78 -14.05
C ARG A 217 2.75 -13.81 -12.54
N LEU A 218 3.63 -12.91 -12.09
CA LEU A 218 3.96 -12.80 -10.67
C LEU A 218 2.79 -12.17 -9.92
N CYS A 219 2.53 -12.68 -8.72
CA CYS A 219 1.59 -12.00 -7.84
C CYS A 219 2.25 -10.71 -7.31
N PRO A 220 1.63 -9.53 -7.47
CA PRO A 220 2.23 -8.26 -7.08
C PRO A 220 2.21 -8.04 -5.54
N THR A 221 1.81 -9.04 -4.77
CA THR A 221 1.77 -9.03 -3.30
C THR A 221 2.23 -10.37 -2.75
N ILE A 222 3.05 -10.32 -1.68
CA ILE A 222 3.71 -11.50 -1.11
C ILE A 222 3.07 -11.97 0.20
N TYR A 223 2.32 -11.12 0.90
CA TYR A 223 1.46 -11.51 2.02
C TYR A 223 0.03 -11.03 1.82
N GLU A 224 -0.93 -11.77 2.38
CA GLU A 224 -2.33 -11.38 2.51
C GLU A 224 -2.78 -11.59 3.94
N SER A 225 -3.36 -10.56 4.56
CA SER A 225 -3.88 -10.60 5.93
C SER A 225 -5.39 -10.43 5.94
N LYS A 226 -6.09 -11.43 6.49
CA LYS A 226 -7.55 -11.41 6.69
C LYS A 226 -7.87 -11.32 8.17
N PHE A 227 -8.65 -10.31 8.56
CA PHE A 227 -9.08 -10.18 9.93
C PHE A 227 -10.15 -11.24 10.26
N ASN A 228 -9.90 -12.08 11.26
CA ASN A 228 -10.86 -13.11 11.66
C ASN A 228 -11.78 -12.59 12.76
N LEU A 229 -13.05 -12.33 12.41
CA LEU A 229 -14.07 -11.85 13.35
C LEU A 229 -14.57 -12.92 14.33
N GLU A 230 -14.43 -14.20 13.96
CA GLU A 230 -14.96 -15.37 14.67
C GLU A 230 -13.94 -15.98 15.65
N CYS A 231 -12.64 -15.75 15.42
CA CYS A 231 -11.59 -16.24 16.31
C CYS A 231 -11.56 -15.47 17.64
N ILE A 232 -11.29 -16.17 18.74
CA ILE A 232 -11.13 -15.61 20.09
C ILE A 232 -9.79 -16.09 20.67
N PRO A 233 -8.84 -15.18 21.00
CA PRO A 233 -8.91 -13.73 20.77
C PRO A 233 -8.91 -13.41 19.27
N ARG A 234 -9.60 -12.33 18.88
CA ARG A 234 -9.65 -11.88 17.49
C ARG A 234 -8.25 -11.55 17.01
N ARG A 235 -7.87 -12.13 15.86
CA ARG A 235 -6.54 -11.98 15.27
C ARG A 235 -6.61 -11.99 13.75
N SER A 236 -5.56 -11.49 13.11
CA SER A 236 -5.33 -11.68 11.68
C SER A 236 -4.98 -13.14 11.40
N ARG A 237 -5.38 -13.61 10.22
CA ARG A 237 -4.82 -14.78 9.58
C ARG A 237 -3.97 -14.29 8.41
N ILE A 238 -2.66 -14.51 8.49
CA ILE A 238 -1.72 -14.00 7.48
C ILE A 238 -1.17 -15.17 6.66
N LEU A 239 -1.34 -15.09 5.35
CA LEU A 239 -0.84 -16.05 4.36
C LEU A 239 0.38 -15.46 3.66
N ASN A 240 1.52 -16.17 3.73
CA ASN A 240 2.63 -15.96 2.82
C ASN A 240 2.30 -16.61 1.48
N LYS A 241 2.16 -15.77 0.44
CA LYS A 241 1.72 -16.18 -0.89
C LYS A 241 2.84 -16.77 -1.74
N VAL A 242 4.09 -16.57 -1.34
CA VAL A 242 5.27 -17.16 -2.00
C VAL A 242 5.41 -18.63 -1.58
N THR A 243 5.33 -18.90 -0.27
CA THR A 243 5.48 -20.25 0.29
C THR A 243 4.16 -21.01 0.41
N ASN A 244 3.03 -20.31 0.26
CA ASN A 244 1.67 -20.81 0.50
C ASN A 244 1.48 -21.34 1.94
N SER A 245 2.08 -20.64 2.92
CA SER A 245 2.02 -21.00 4.34
C SER A 245 1.41 -19.90 5.19
N GLU A 246 0.68 -20.28 6.23
CA GLU A 246 0.18 -19.37 7.26
C GLU A 246 1.29 -19.04 8.25
N VAL A 247 1.42 -17.76 8.65
CA VAL A 247 2.53 -17.25 9.47
C VAL A 247 2.08 -16.71 10.83
N THR A 248 0.81 -16.92 11.20
CA THR A 248 0.18 -16.46 12.46
C THR A 248 -0.79 -17.47 13.04
#